data_AF-X1MID0-F1
#
_entry.id   AF-X1MID0-F1
#
_cell.length_a   1.000
_cell.length_b   1.000
_cell.length_c   1.000
_cell.angle_alpha   90.00
_cell.angle_beta   90.00
_cell.angle_gamma   90.00
#
_symmetry.space_group_name_H-M   'P 1'
#
loop_
_entity.id
_entity.type
_entity.pdbx_description
1 polymer ?
#
loop_
_entity_poly.entity_id
_entity_poly.type
_entity_poly.pdbx_seq_one_letter_code
_entity_poly.pdbx_strand_id
1 'polypeptide(L)'
;CEVMAVAGAPYVARYAVTQPFQLIRSIKKALQTTGFTFIEAVSTCPTQFGRRNQLGTPSDMLKFLKEKCITRKKAASLSKEELKGKIVTGEFTDGED
;
A
#
# COMPACT_ATOMS: atom_id res chain seq x y z
N CYS A 1 -0.08 -0.36 8.17
CA CYS A 1 -1.57 -0.34 8.24
C CYS A 1 -2.16 -1.01 9.48
N GLU A 2 -1.80 -2.26 9.83
CA GLU A 2 -2.44 -3.00 10.95
C GLU A 2 -2.44 -2.23 12.28
N VAL A 3 -1.32 -1.63 12.67
CA VAL A 3 -1.21 -0.81 13.89
C VAL A 3 -2.26 0.32 13.90
N MET A 4 -2.42 1.04 12.79
CA MET A 4 -3.36 2.17 12.71
C MET A 4 -4.81 1.68 12.68
N ALA A 5 -5.08 0.55 12.03
CA ALA A 5 -6.41 -0.05 12.01
C ALA A 5 -6.85 -0.48 13.42
N VAL A 6 -5.95 -1.13 14.17
CA VAL A 6 -6.23 -1.54 15.56
C VAL A 6 -6.27 -0.35 16.52
N ALA A 7 -5.52 0.72 16.24
CA ALA A 7 -5.55 1.96 17.01
C ALA A 7 -6.84 2.79 16.84
N GLY A 8 -7.77 2.37 15.97
CA GLY A 8 -9.06 3.03 15.79
C GLY A 8 -9.03 4.20 14.81
N ALA A 9 -8.07 4.26 13.88
CA ALA A 9 -8.12 5.24 12.81
C ALA A 9 -9.33 4.95 11.89
N PRO A 10 -10.28 5.88 11.70
CA PRO A 10 -11.50 5.64 10.93
C PRO A 10 -11.21 5.22 9.49
N TYR A 11 -10.16 5.77 8.87
CA TYR A 11 -9.76 5.40 7.52
C TYR A 11 -8.27 5.03 7.45
N VAL A 12 -7.98 3.83 6.96
CA VAL A 12 -6.64 3.27 6.81
C VAL A 12 -6.54 2.62 5.44
N ALA A 13 -5.59 3.06 4.61
CA ALA A 13 -5.37 2.45 3.30
C ALA A 13 -3.88 2.23 2.99
N ARG A 14 -3.58 1.26 2.11
CA ARG A 14 -2.25 1.08 1.51
C ARG A 14 -2.35 0.95 0.00
N TYR A 15 -1.54 1.72 -0.70
CA TYR A 15 -1.36 1.59 -2.14
C TYR A 15 0.09 1.91 -2.53
N ALA A 16 0.56 1.34 -3.62
CA ALA A 16 1.86 1.66 -4.18
C ALA A 16 1.79 2.86 -5.13
N VAL A 17 2.91 3.55 -5.34
CA VAL A 17 3.03 4.63 -6.34
C VAL A 17 2.71 4.15 -7.77
N THR A 18 2.74 2.84 -8.02
CA THR A 18 2.30 2.21 -9.28
C THR A 18 0.78 2.09 -9.41
N GLN A 19 0.01 2.52 -8.40
CA GLN A 19 -1.46 2.53 -8.34
C GLN A 19 -1.98 3.96 -8.15
N PRO A 20 -1.70 4.89 -9.08
CA PRO A 20 -1.95 6.33 -8.89
C PRO A 20 -3.43 6.65 -8.69
N PHE A 21 -4.35 6.01 -9.42
CA PHE A 21 -5.79 6.28 -9.29
C PHE A 21 -6.35 5.86 -7.93
N GLN A 22 -5.88 4.73 -7.38
CA GLN A 22 -6.26 4.28 -6.06
C GLN A 22 -5.72 5.24 -4.99
N LEU A 23 -4.47 5.68 -5.11
CA LEU A 23 -3.88 6.68 -4.21
C LEU A 23 -4.69 7.99 -4.23
N ILE A 24 -4.98 8.53 -5.41
CA ILE A 24 -5.78 9.76 -5.55
C ILE A 24 -7.16 9.60 -4.88
N ARG A 25 -7.85 8.49 -5.14
CA ARG A 25 -9.16 8.20 -4.52
C ARG A 25 -9.04 8.07 -3.00
N SER A 26 -8.03 7.37 -2.50
CA SER A 26 -7.82 7.21 -1.06
C SER A 26 -7.49 8.52 -0.37
N ILE A 27 -6.67 9.38 -0.99
CA ILE A 27 -6.34 10.71 -0.46
C ILE A 27 -7.60 11.58 -0.43
N LYS A 28 -8.40 11.57 -1.49
CA LYS A 28 -9.68 12.27 -1.52
C LYS A 28 -10.61 11.80 -0.39
N LYS A 29 -10.78 10.48 -0.22
CA LYS A 29 -11.63 9.90 0.82
C LYS A 29 -11.12 10.25 2.22
N ALA A 30 -9.83 10.10 2.47
CA ALA A 30 -9.20 10.45 3.74
C ALA A 30 -9.43 11.92 4.14
N LEU A 31 -9.30 12.85 3.18
CA LEU A 31 -9.58 14.27 3.41
C LEU A 31 -11.06 14.57 3.71
N GLN A 32 -11.97 13.66 3.34
CA GLN A 32 -13.41 13.79 3.57
C GLN A 32 -13.89 13.03 4.82
N THR A 33 -13.04 12.19 5.41
CA THR A 33 -13.34 11.44 6.64
C THR A 33 -12.99 12.28 7.86
N THR A 34 -13.94 12.41 8.79
CA THR A 34 -13.70 13.07 10.07
C THR A 34 -12.83 12.19 10.97
N GLY A 35 -11.71 12.74 11.46
CA GLY A 35 -10.82 12.05 12.41
C GLY A 35 -9.43 11.79 11.85
N PHE A 36 -8.61 11.03 12.58
CA PHE A 36 -7.25 10.72 12.16
C PHE A 36 -7.24 9.63 11.09
N THR A 37 -6.95 10.00 9.85
CA THR A 37 -6.83 9.05 8.73
C THR A 37 -5.37 8.73 8.42
N PHE A 38 -5.11 7.51 7.93
CA PHE A 38 -3.77 7.06 7.57
C PHE A 38 -3.71 6.41 6.18
N ILE A 39 -2.76 6.85 5.36
CA ILE A 39 -2.48 6.23 4.06
C ILE A 39 -1.00 5.84 3.98
N GLU A 40 -0.73 4.56 3.78
CA GLU A 40 0.62 4.06 3.51
C GLU A 40 0.88 4.03 1.99
N ALA A 41 1.62 5.03 1.51
CA ALA A 41 2.04 5.13 0.11
C ALA A 41 3.42 4.45 -0.09
N VAL A 42 3.42 3.24 -0.65
CA VAL A 42 4.67 2.50 -0.88
C VAL A 42 5.36 3.03 -2.13
N SER A 43 6.56 3.57 -1.96
CA SER A 43 7.35 4.17 -3.04
C SER A 43 8.69 3.45 -3.24
N THR A 44 9.28 3.63 -4.41
CA THR A 44 10.65 3.22 -4.68
C THR A 44 11.60 4.38 -4.38
N CYS A 45 12.83 4.08 -3.96
CA CYS A 45 13.89 5.07 -3.80
C CYS A 45 15.11 4.63 -4.65
N PRO A 46 15.15 4.96 -5.94
CA PRO A 46 16.19 4.44 -6.84
C PRO A 46 17.59 4.96 -6.48
N THR A 47 17.70 6.20 -6.00
CA THR A 47 18.99 6.88 -5.76
C THR A 47 19.74 6.31 -4.57
N GLN A 48 19.05 6.02 -3.46
CA GLN A 48 19.66 5.52 -2.23
C GLN A 48 19.41 4.04 -2.05
N PHE A 49 18.15 3.61 -1.94
CA PHE A 49 17.83 2.19 -1.68
C PHE A 49 18.17 1.31 -2.89
N GLY A 50 17.73 1.70 -4.10
CA GLY A 50 17.98 0.94 -5.32
C GLY A 50 19.47 0.76 -5.61
N ARG A 51 20.20 1.88 -5.66
CA ARG A 51 21.65 1.89 -5.92
C ARG A 51 22.46 1.09 -4.90
N ARG A 52 22.18 1.24 -3.59
CA ARG A 52 22.92 0.52 -2.54
C ARG A 52 22.64 -0.98 -2.49
N ASN A 53 21.47 -1.39 -2.97
CA ASN A 53 21.04 -2.80 -2.99
C ASN A 53 21.10 -3.43 -4.39
N GLN A 54 21.70 -2.75 -5.37
CA GLN A 54 21.89 -3.25 -6.74
C GLN A 54 20.58 -3.74 -7.39
N LEU A 55 19.47 -3.03 -7.15
CA LEU A 55 18.11 -3.43 -7.58
C LEU A 55 17.76 -3.06 -9.04
N GLY A 56 18.78 -2.89 -9.90
CA GLY A 56 18.59 -2.53 -11.30
C GLY A 56 18.18 -1.06 -11.51
N THR A 57 17.46 -0.80 -12.60
CA THR A 57 17.05 0.56 -12.99
C THR A 57 15.84 1.05 -12.20
N PRO A 58 15.57 2.37 -12.15
CA PRO A 58 14.33 2.89 -11.57
C PRO A 58 13.06 2.23 -12.16
N SER A 59 13.09 1.89 -13.45
CA SER A 59 11.97 1.21 -14.11
C SER A 59 11.78 -0.23 -13.62
N ASP A 60 12.86 -0.95 -13.36
CA ASP A 60 12.81 -2.32 -12.83
C ASP A 60 12.25 -2.36 -11.42
N MET A 61 12.62 -1.37 -10.60
CA MET A 61 12.06 -1.22 -9.25
C MET A 61 10.55 -0.97 -9.28
N LEU A 62 10.06 -0.15 -10.22
CA LEU A 62 8.62 0.08 -10.38
C LEU A 62 7.89 -1.18 -10.86
N LYS A 63 8.46 -1.94 -11.80
CA LYS A 63 7.91 -3.24 -12.22
C LYS A 63 7.84 -4.21 -11.05
N PHE A 64 8.94 -4.36 -10.31
CA PHE A 64 9.02 -5.21 -9.12
C PHE A 64 7.96 -4.82 -8.08
N LEU A 65 7.82 -3.53 -7.77
CA LEU A 65 6.81 -3.04 -6.84
C LEU A 65 5.41 -3.41 -7.30
N LYS A 66 5.09 -3.20 -8.58
CA LYS A 66 3.79 -3.55 -9.17
C LYS A 66 3.50 -5.05 -9.07
N GLU A 67 4.46 -5.92 -9.36
CA GLU A 67 4.32 -7.38 -9.29
C GLU A 67 4.17 -7.94 -7.87
N LYS A 68 4.74 -7.22 -6.89
CA LYS A 68 4.65 -7.57 -5.47
C LYS A 68 3.31 -7.17 -4.88
N CYS A 69 2.65 -6.16 -5.43
CA CYS A 69 1.34 -5.72 -4.97
C CYS A 69 0.23 -6.72 -5.31
N ILE A 70 -0.60 -7.04 -4.32
CA ILE A 70 -1.84 -7.80 -4.49
C ILE A 70 -2.99 -7.08 -3.79
N THR A 71 -4.22 -7.29 -4.24
CA THR A 71 -5.40 -6.69 -3.59
C THR A 71 -5.74 -7.46 -2.30
N ARG A 72 -6.37 -6.79 -1.33
CA ARG A 72 -6.92 -7.47 -0.14
C ARG A 72 -7.85 -8.64 -0.48
N LYS A 73 -8.70 -8.49 -1.50
CA LYS A 73 -9.58 -9.55 -1.98
C LYS A 73 -8.80 -10.79 -2.41
N LYS A 74 -7.71 -10.61 -3.17
CA LYS A 74 -6.84 -11.72 -3.56
C LYS A 74 -6.07 -12.29 -2.37
N ALA A 75 -5.61 -11.44 -1.46
CA ALA A 75 -4.88 -11.87 -0.28
C ALA A 75 -5.72 -12.75 0.65
N ALA A 76 -7.03 -12.50 0.74
CA ALA A 76 -7.96 -13.26 1.59
C ALA A 76 -8.09 -14.75 1.20
N SER A 77 -7.77 -15.11 -0.04
CA SER A 77 -7.84 -16.49 -0.54
C SER A 77 -6.48 -17.21 -0.55
N LEU A 78 -5.42 -16.60 -0.01
CA LEU A 78 -4.06 -17.15 -0.03
C LEU A 78 -3.62 -17.59 1.37
N SER A 79 -2.81 -18.63 1.43
CA SER A 79 -2.13 -19.07 2.66
C SER A 79 -1.08 -18.05 3.12
N LYS A 80 -0.62 -18.17 4.37
CA LYS A 80 0.43 -17.30 4.93
C LYS A 80 1.74 -17.42 4.13
N GLU A 81 2.04 -18.62 3.65
CA GLU A 81 3.21 -18.93 2.85
C GLU A 81 3.15 -18.23 1.49
N GLU A 82 2.00 -18.25 0.82
CA GLU A 82 1.78 -17.56 -0.47
C GLU A 82 1.79 -16.04 -0.36
N LEU A 83 1.41 -15.51 0.81
CA LEU A 83 1.48 -14.08 1.10
C LEU A 83 2.90 -13.58 1.38
N LYS A 84 3.86 -14.48 1.63
CA LYS A 84 5.23 -14.10 1.97
C LYS A 84 5.87 -13.27 0.86
N GLY A 85 6.33 -12.07 1.23
CA GLY A 85 6.94 -11.15 0.30
C GLY A 85 5.98 -10.53 -0.72
N LYS A 86 4.66 -10.56 -0.47
CA LYS A 86 3.66 -9.76 -1.19
C LYS A 86 3.29 -8.51 -0.40
N ILE A 87 2.92 -7.45 -1.11
CA ILE A 87 2.44 -6.20 -0.53
C ILE A 87 0.93 -6.17 -0.71
N VAL A 88 0.18 -6.35 0.37
CA VAL A 88 -1.28 -6.29 0.32
C VAL A 88 -1.73 -4.82 0.24
N THR A 89 -2.50 -4.50 -0.78
CA THR A 89 -3.01 -3.15 -1.09
C THR A 89 -4.53 -3.12 -1.03
N GLY A 90 -5.08 -1.98 -0.64
CA GLY A 90 -6.51 -1.79 -0.38
C GLY A 90 -6.80 -0.90 0.83
N GLU A 91 -8.08 -0.68 1.09
CA GLU A 91 -8.58 -0.07 2.33
C GLU A 91 -8.63 -1.15 3.42
N PHE A 92 -8.15 -0.84 4.62
CA PHE A 92 -8.13 -1.71 5.80
C PHE A 92 -9.23 -1.32 6.79
N THR A 93 -9.58 -0.04 6.82
CA THR A 93 -10.81 0.52 7.40
C THR A 93 -11.37 1.53 6.39
N ASP A 94 -12.68 1.71 6.35
CA ASP A 94 -13.41 2.39 5.27
C ASP A 94 -14.04 3.73 5.69
N GLY A 95 -13.83 4.19 6.93
CA GLY A 95 -14.30 5.50 7.40
C GLY A 95 -15.80 5.56 7.68
N GLU A 96 -16.46 4.40 7.75
CA GLU A 96 -17.87 4.25 8.11
C GLU A 96 -17.93 3.49 9.45
N ASP A 97 -18.24 4.22 10.52
CA ASP A 97 -18.81 3.65 11.76
C ASP A 97 -20.34 3.80 11.70
#